data_AF-A0A535M2N2-F1
#
_entry.id   AF-A0A535M2N2-F1
#
_cell.length_a   1.000
_cell.length_b   1.000
_cell.length_c   1.000
_cell.angle_alpha   90.00
_cell.angle_beta   90.00
_cell.angle_gamma   90.00
#
_symmetry.space_group_name_H-M   'P 1'
#
loop_
_entity.id
_entity.type
_entity.pdbx_description
1 polymer ?
#
loop_
_entity_poly.entity_id
_entity_poly.type
_entity_poly.pdbx_seq_one_letter_code
_entity_poly.pdbx_strand_id
1 'polypeptide(L)'
;MDRCAIFVDLGYVLAAAGELCLGTSLRPQMDCDYEGMASSLATLLTEHCGLPLLRSYWYDAASGGIPTEHHRLLAGLGSVKVRLGRMVQGRQKGVDSLMVRDLMTLAQARGMVTAFLVTGDDDIREGMTQAQDLGVRAVLVGVPGNNQAHTLVWESDEHLVLPQEFWSPHLSRVAPAVRGEEIVGEAPSTEQFAMQVGVDFGAAWLARATPEQLRSLHGLRPWELPAEIDSELIRAAVRALGELRERPELRRSARAGFWAALAQRNEQAEEPEPAAAAEEEPIGGG
;
A
#
# COMPACT_ATOMS: atom_id res chain seq x y z
N MET A 1 -1.95 -37.80 -7.78
CA MET A 1 -2.44 -37.41 -6.45
C MET A 1 -2.90 -35.98 -6.57
N ASP A 2 -4.17 -35.76 -6.28
CA ASP A 2 -4.82 -34.47 -6.42
C ASP A 2 -4.58 -33.64 -5.16
N ARG A 3 -4.29 -32.34 -5.35
CA ARG A 3 -3.95 -31.40 -4.28
C ARG A 3 -4.57 -30.05 -4.59
N CYS A 4 -4.84 -29.25 -3.57
CA CYS A 4 -5.18 -27.85 -3.72
C CYS A 4 -3.98 -26.94 -3.40
N ALA A 5 -4.01 -25.70 -3.87
CA ALA A 5 -3.09 -24.65 -3.42
C ALA A 5 -3.86 -23.35 -3.16
N ILE A 6 -3.31 -22.53 -2.28
CA ILE A 6 -3.91 -21.26 -1.86
C ILE A 6 -2.98 -20.13 -2.30
N PHE A 7 -3.55 -19.07 -2.87
CA PHE A 7 -2.84 -17.88 -3.35
C PHE A 7 -3.47 -16.66 -2.67
N VAL A 8 -2.73 -16.02 -1.79
CA VAL A 8 -3.24 -14.92 -0.95
C VAL A 8 -2.59 -13.61 -1.34
N ASP A 9 -3.40 -12.67 -1.83
CA ASP A 9 -3.03 -11.26 -1.90
C ASP A 9 -3.17 -10.64 -0.52
N LEU A 10 -2.05 -10.46 0.17
CA LEU A 10 -2.04 -9.96 1.54
C LEU A 10 -2.46 -8.49 1.63
N GLY A 11 -2.15 -7.69 0.60
CA GLY A 11 -2.54 -6.29 0.53
C GLY A 11 -4.06 -6.16 0.47
N TYR A 12 -4.69 -6.96 -0.41
CA TYR A 12 -6.14 -7.06 -0.50
C TYR A 12 -6.78 -7.51 0.82
N VAL A 13 -6.30 -8.62 1.40
CA VAL A 13 -6.88 -9.19 2.63
C VAL A 13 -6.83 -8.17 3.77
N LEU A 14 -5.68 -7.55 4.02
CA LEU A 14 -5.55 -6.60 5.12
C LEU A 14 -6.40 -5.35 4.90
N ALA A 15 -6.48 -4.83 3.68
CA ALA A 15 -7.32 -3.66 3.39
C ALA A 15 -8.81 -3.98 3.57
N ALA A 16 -9.29 -5.07 2.98
CA ALA A 16 -10.71 -5.42 3.00
C ALA A 16 -11.18 -5.92 4.38
N ALA A 17 -10.41 -6.81 5.01
CA ALA A 17 -10.76 -7.34 6.32
C ALA A 17 -10.52 -6.30 7.44
N GLY A 18 -9.55 -5.41 7.27
CA GLY A 18 -9.36 -4.26 8.16
C GLY A 18 -10.55 -3.31 8.13
N GLU A 19 -11.05 -2.96 6.95
CA GLU A 19 -12.24 -2.14 6.82
C GLU A 19 -13.46 -2.83 7.46
N LEU A 20 -13.65 -4.12 7.17
CA LEU A 20 -14.76 -4.92 7.70
C LEU A 20 -14.73 -5.07 9.24
N CYS A 21 -13.58 -5.42 9.80
CA CYS A 21 -13.46 -5.80 11.22
C CYS A 21 -13.10 -4.61 12.12
N LEU A 22 -12.30 -3.67 11.61
CA LEU A 22 -11.68 -2.60 12.41
C LEU A 22 -12.07 -1.19 11.92
N GLY A 23 -12.81 -1.06 10.81
CA GLY A 23 -13.17 0.22 10.21
C GLY A 23 -11.98 1.02 9.71
N THR A 24 -10.90 0.35 9.30
CA THR A 24 -9.71 0.98 8.70
C THR A 24 -9.01 0.04 7.74
N SER A 25 -8.67 0.54 6.56
CA SER A 25 -7.80 -0.14 5.59
C SER A 25 -6.32 0.21 5.75
N LEU A 26 -5.98 1.05 6.74
CA LEU A 26 -4.61 1.51 6.97
C LEU A 26 -3.83 0.45 7.75
N ARG A 27 -2.98 -0.30 7.04
CA ARG A 27 -2.12 -1.35 7.62
C ARG A 27 -1.33 -0.94 8.87
N PRO A 28 -0.78 0.29 9.01
CA PRO A 28 -0.10 0.69 10.25
C PRO A 28 -0.99 0.77 11.49
N GLN A 29 -2.31 0.82 11.34
CA GLN A 29 -3.28 0.87 12.45
C GLN A 29 -3.75 -0.53 12.87
N MET A 30 -3.22 -1.57 12.23
CA MET A 30 -3.68 -2.95 12.36
C MET A 30 -2.52 -3.84 12.76
N ASP A 31 -2.78 -4.73 13.70
CA ASP A 31 -1.94 -5.90 13.93
C ASP A 31 -2.68 -7.15 13.45
N CYS A 32 -1.91 -8.14 12.99
CA CYS A 32 -2.46 -9.32 12.37
C CYS A 32 -1.74 -10.58 12.86
N ASP A 33 -2.53 -11.55 13.34
CA ASP A 33 -2.07 -12.91 13.59
C ASP A 33 -1.97 -13.67 12.25
N TYR A 34 -0.84 -13.46 11.57
CA TYR A 34 -0.58 -14.06 10.27
C TYR A 34 -0.51 -15.59 10.32
N GLU A 35 0.00 -16.16 11.41
CA GLU A 35 0.10 -17.62 11.58
C GLU A 35 -1.29 -18.23 11.77
N GLY A 36 -2.09 -17.67 12.68
CA GLY A 36 -3.46 -18.11 12.88
C GLY A 36 -4.29 -17.96 11.62
N MET A 37 -4.19 -16.84 10.91
CA MET A 37 -4.93 -16.63 9.66
C MET A 37 -4.53 -17.64 8.58
N ALA A 38 -3.23 -17.90 8.41
CA ALA A 38 -2.75 -18.89 7.45
C ALA A 38 -3.24 -20.31 7.80
N SER A 39 -3.24 -20.66 9.08
CA SER A 39 -3.76 -21.94 9.58
C SER A 39 -5.27 -22.09 9.37
N SER A 40 -6.05 -21.05 9.71
CA SER A 40 -7.50 -21.02 9.52
C SER A 40 -7.89 -21.13 8.05
N LEU A 41 -7.22 -20.38 7.15
CA LEU A 41 -7.44 -20.48 5.70
C LEU A 41 -7.12 -21.89 5.18
N ALA A 42 -5.97 -22.44 5.58
CA ALA A 42 -5.57 -23.78 5.17
C ALA A 42 -6.60 -24.83 5.60
N THR A 43 -7.05 -24.76 6.86
CA THR A 43 -8.03 -25.70 7.41
C THR A 43 -9.37 -25.58 6.68
N LEU A 44 -9.95 -24.39 6.65
CA LEU A 44 -11.27 -24.15 6.03
C LEU A 44 -11.29 -24.58 4.56
N LEU A 45 -10.28 -24.20 3.77
CA LEU A 45 -10.29 -24.43 2.32
C LEU A 45 -9.96 -25.89 1.96
N THR A 46 -9.15 -26.58 2.76
CA THR A 46 -8.90 -28.02 2.57
C THR A 46 -10.12 -28.85 2.97
N GLU A 47 -10.81 -28.49 4.04
CA GLU A 47 -12.09 -29.10 4.42
C GLU A 47 -13.16 -28.87 3.34
N HIS A 48 -13.23 -27.66 2.77
CA HIS A 48 -14.18 -27.31 1.72
C HIS A 48 -14.04 -28.17 0.46
N CYS A 49 -12.81 -28.41 -0.01
CA CYS A 49 -12.58 -29.20 -1.23
C CYS A 49 -12.27 -30.69 -0.98
N GLY A 50 -12.00 -31.09 0.27
CA GLY A 50 -11.60 -32.46 0.62
C GLY A 50 -10.23 -32.88 0.06
N LEU A 51 -9.39 -31.93 -0.36
CA LEU A 51 -8.07 -32.21 -0.95
C LEU A 51 -6.93 -31.81 0.01
N PRO A 52 -5.81 -32.56 0.01
CA PRO A 52 -4.63 -32.17 0.76
C PRO A 52 -4.02 -30.88 0.19
N LEU A 53 -3.57 -30.00 1.08
CA LEU A 53 -2.88 -28.77 0.72
C LEU A 53 -1.48 -29.08 0.20
N LEU A 54 -1.18 -28.64 -1.03
CA LEU A 54 0.19 -28.62 -1.54
C LEU A 54 1.02 -27.56 -0.78
N ARG A 55 0.52 -26.32 -0.76
CA ARG A 55 1.17 -25.15 -0.18
C ARG A 55 0.23 -23.93 -0.24
N SER A 56 0.46 -22.95 0.65
CA SER A 56 -0.11 -21.62 0.58
C SER A 56 0.94 -20.59 0.15
N TYR A 57 0.63 -19.75 -0.83
CA TYR A 57 1.49 -18.71 -1.39
C TYR A 57 0.94 -17.35 -0.99
N TRP A 58 1.78 -16.52 -0.38
CA TRP A 58 1.40 -15.22 0.17
C TRP A 58 2.14 -14.12 -0.56
N TYR A 59 1.41 -13.25 -1.22
CA TYR A 59 1.92 -12.20 -2.06
C TYR A 59 1.75 -10.86 -1.35
N ASP A 60 2.85 -10.12 -1.27
CA ASP A 60 2.85 -8.77 -0.70
C ASP A 60 3.95 -7.94 -1.40
N ALA A 61 4.04 -6.65 -1.09
CA ALA A 61 5.13 -5.81 -1.56
C ALA A 61 5.95 -5.27 -0.40
N ALA A 62 7.26 -5.15 -0.63
CA ALA A 62 8.16 -4.56 0.34
C ALA A 62 9.09 -3.52 -0.30
N SER A 63 9.51 -2.53 0.49
CA SER A 63 10.48 -1.52 0.08
C SER A 63 11.81 -2.18 -0.29
N GLY A 64 12.26 -1.96 -1.53
CA GLY A 64 13.45 -2.61 -2.07
C GLY A 64 13.37 -4.14 -2.17
N GLY A 65 12.18 -4.74 -2.00
CA GLY A 65 12.01 -6.19 -1.90
C GLY A 65 12.57 -6.80 -0.61
N ILE A 66 12.87 -5.97 0.40
CA ILE A 66 13.45 -6.42 1.66
C ILE A 66 12.33 -6.92 2.60
N PRO A 67 12.35 -8.18 3.05
CA PRO A 67 11.33 -8.71 3.96
C PRO A 67 11.31 -7.98 5.31
N THR A 68 10.12 -7.55 5.75
CA THR A 68 9.84 -7.08 7.11
C THR A 68 9.87 -8.23 8.10
N GLU A 69 9.76 -7.94 9.40
CA GLU A 69 9.65 -8.97 10.44
C GLU A 69 8.46 -9.91 10.20
N HIS A 70 7.28 -9.37 9.91
CA HIS A 70 6.08 -10.16 9.61
C HIS A 70 6.27 -11.05 8.37
N HIS A 71 6.95 -10.58 7.32
CA HIS A 71 7.28 -11.42 6.16
C HIS A 71 8.19 -12.61 6.54
N ARG A 72 9.12 -12.41 7.47
CA ARG A 72 10.01 -13.48 7.94
C ARG A 72 9.28 -14.49 8.82
N LEU A 73 8.36 -14.01 9.67
CA LEU A 73 7.48 -14.89 10.46
C LEU A 73 6.64 -15.77 9.54
N LEU A 74 5.92 -15.18 8.58
CA LEU A 74 5.16 -15.91 7.56
C LEU A 74 6.03 -16.90 6.78
N ALA A 75 7.23 -16.48 6.36
CA ALA A 75 8.14 -17.34 5.60
C ALA A 75 8.71 -18.52 6.42
N GLY A 76 8.68 -18.43 7.76
CA GLY A 76 9.06 -19.50 8.68
C GLY A 76 8.02 -20.62 8.79
N LEU A 77 6.76 -20.36 8.39
CA LEU A 77 5.69 -21.36 8.43
C LEU A 77 5.91 -22.43 7.35
N GLY A 78 5.94 -23.71 7.73
CA GLY A 78 6.39 -24.80 6.85
C GLY A 78 5.62 -24.98 5.54
N SER A 79 4.32 -24.67 5.53
CA SER A 79 3.44 -24.78 4.37
C SER A 79 3.23 -23.46 3.61
N VAL A 80 3.93 -22.39 4.01
CA VAL A 80 3.79 -21.04 3.43
C VAL A 80 5.00 -20.70 2.56
N LYS A 81 4.75 -20.00 1.45
CA LYS A 81 5.79 -19.31 0.68
C LYS A 81 5.41 -17.87 0.46
N VAL A 82 6.26 -16.97 0.96
CA VAL A 82 6.13 -15.54 0.77
C VAL A 82 6.75 -15.12 -0.56
N ARG A 83 6.04 -14.30 -1.32
CA ARG A 83 6.45 -13.70 -2.59
C ARG A 83 6.37 -12.19 -2.45
N LEU A 84 7.51 -11.52 -2.58
CA LEU A 84 7.58 -10.07 -2.43
C LEU A 84 7.72 -9.39 -3.80
N GLY A 85 6.69 -8.63 -4.15
CA GLY A 85 6.78 -7.57 -5.15
C GLY A 85 7.59 -6.37 -4.64
N ARG A 86 7.62 -5.30 -5.42
CA ARG A 86 8.34 -4.07 -5.06
C ARG A 86 7.37 -2.97 -4.66
N MET A 87 7.72 -2.21 -3.62
CA MET A 87 7.11 -0.90 -3.37
C MET A 87 7.82 0.16 -4.21
N VAL A 88 7.08 0.87 -5.06
CA VAL A 88 7.57 1.98 -5.89
C VAL A 88 6.64 3.17 -5.70
N GLN A 89 7.15 4.29 -5.15
CA GLN A 89 6.36 5.51 -4.90
C GLN A 89 5.06 5.23 -4.10
N GLY A 90 5.15 4.37 -3.08
CA GLY A 90 3.99 4.00 -2.25
C GLY A 90 3.00 3.04 -2.91
N ARG A 91 3.24 2.59 -4.15
CA ARG A 91 2.40 1.60 -4.84
C ARG A 91 3.09 0.23 -4.88
N GLN A 92 2.29 -0.82 -4.74
CA GLN A 92 2.74 -2.18 -4.97
C GLN A 92 2.89 -2.42 -6.47
N LYS A 93 3.98 -3.06 -6.90
CA LYS A 93 4.21 -3.43 -8.30
C LYS A 93 4.66 -4.87 -8.42
N GLY A 94 4.00 -5.62 -9.31
CA GLY A 94 4.36 -6.98 -9.71
C GLY A 94 3.89 -8.08 -8.75
N VAL A 95 2.99 -7.76 -7.83
CA VAL A 95 2.39 -8.74 -6.89
C VAL A 95 1.46 -9.68 -7.67
N ASP A 96 0.56 -9.10 -8.46
CA ASP A 96 -0.28 -9.70 -9.50
C ASP A 96 0.51 -10.65 -10.41
N SER A 97 1.61 -10.15 -10.99
CA SER A 97 2.44 -10.89 -11.93
C SER A 97 3.13 -12.10 -11.28
N LEU A 98 3.55 -11.97 -10.02
CA LEU A 98 4.10 -13.09 -9.24
C LEU A 98 3.04 -14.15 -8.97
N MET A 99 1.82 -13.74 -8.65
CA MET A 99 0.70 -14.65 -8.40
C MET A 99 0.32 -15.42 -9.66
N VAL A 100 0.13 -14.73 -10.78
CA VAL A 100 -0.18 -15.36 -12.08
C VAL A 100 0.95 -16.32 -12.49
N ARG A 101 2.22 -15.94 -12.30
CA ARG A 101 3.36 -16.83 -12.59
C ARG A 101 3.28 -18.14 -11.80
N ASP A 102 3.11 -18.07 -10.48
CA ASP A 102 3.09 -19.27 -9.63
C ASP A 102 1.83 -20.12 -9.90
N LEU A 103 0.67 -19.49 -10.15
CA LEU A 103 -0.56 -20.15 -10.59
C LEU A 103 -0.32 -20.95 -11.86
N MET A 104 0.24 -20.31 -12.90
CA MET A 104 0.50 -20.97 -14.17
C MET A 104 1.57 -22.05 -14.07
N THR A 105 2.61 -21.83 -13.26
CA THR A 105 3.66 -22.84 -13.02
C THR A 105 3.04 -24.11 -12.45
N LEU A 106 2.16 -23.99 -11.46
CA LEU A 106 1.50 -25.13 -10.83
C LEU A 106 0.47 -25.79 -11.74
N ALA A 107 -0.30 -25.02 -12.50
CA ALA A 107 -1.27 -25.56 -13.46
C ALA A 107 -0.56 -26.38 -14.56
N GLN A 108 0.49 -25.82 -15.18
CA GLN A 108 1.24 -26.51 -16.24
C GLN A 108 1.95 -27.77 -15.74
N ALA A 109 2.52 -27.71 -14.53
CA ALA A 109 3.17 -28.87 -13.90
C ALA A 109 2.17 -29.90 -13.36
N ARG A 110 0.85 -29.65 -13.46
CA ARG A 110 -0.21 -30.45 -12.83
C ARG A 110 0.05 -30.69 -11.34
N GLY A 111 0.58 -29.66 -10.67
CA GLY A 111 0.93 -29.71 -9.25
C GLY A 111 -0.30 -29.69 -8.34
N MET A 112 -1.39 -29.11 -8.82
CA MET A 112 -2.68 -28.93 -8.15
C MET A 112 -3.84 -29.11 -9.14
N VAL A 113 -5.02 -29.42 -8.61
CA VAL A 113 -6.29 -29.48 -9.37
C VAL A 113 -7.29 -28.42 -8.95
N THR A 114 -7.08 -27.80 -7.78
CA THR A 114 -7.91 -26.69 -7.27
C THR A 114 -7.01 -25.54 -6.80
N ALA A 115 -7.28 -24.33 -7.27
CA ALA A 115 -6.63 -23.10 -6.84
C ALA A 115 -7.62 -22.24 -6.07
N PHE A 116 -7.30 -21.89 -4.83
CA PHE A 116 -8.01 -20.87 -4.07
C PHE A 116 -7.31 -19.54 -4.23
N LEU A 117 -7.97 -18.55 -4.84
CA LEU A 117 -7.43 -17.22 -5.08
C LEU A 117 -8.08 -16.25 -4.10
N VAL A 118 -7.35 -15.84 -3.07
CA VAL A 118 -7.79 -14.86 -2.07
C VAL A 118 -7.38 -13.47 -2.52
N THR A 119 -8.22 -12.83 -3.32
CA THR A 119 -7.96 -11.51 -3.94
C THR A 119 -9.28 -10.88 -4.39
N GLY A 120 -9.25 -9.60 -4.74
CA GLY A 120 -10.36 -8.86 -5.35
C GLY A 120 -10.02 -8.16 -6.66
N ASP A 121 -8.77 -8.26 -7.14
CA ASP A 121 -8.25 -7.52 -8.29
C ASP A 121 -8.50 -8.25 -9.61
N ASP A 122 -9.04 -7.56 -10.63
CA ASP A 122 -9.32 -8.16 -11.94
C ASP A 122 -8.05 -8.49 -12.73
N ASP A 123 -6.90 -7.94 -12.35
CA ASP A 123 -5.60 -8.19 -13.01
C ASP A 123 -5.22 -9.68 -13.03
N ILE A 124 -5.80 -10.49 -12.14
CA ILE A 124 -5.52 -11.93 -12.04
C ILE A 124 -6.44 -12.78 -12.93
N ARG A 125 -7.47 -12.18 -13.54
CA ARG A 125 -8.52 -12.89 -14.30
C ARG A 125 -7.95 -13.66 -15.49
N GLU A 126 -7.04 -13.07 -16.24
CA GLU A 126 -6.43 -13.74 -17.40
C GLU A 126 -5.60 -14.98 -16.97
N GLY A 127 -4.93 -14.90 -15.83
CA GLY A 127 -4.21 -16.05 -15.25
C GLY A 127 -5.16 -17.14 -14.75
N MET A 128 -6.33 -16.76 -14.22
CA MET A 128 -7.38 -17.69 -13.80
C MET A 128 -7.92 -18.49 -15.01
N THR A 129 -8.34 -17.80 -16.07
CA THR A 129 -8.87 -18.42 -17.30
C THR A 129 -7.86 -19.41 -17.88
N GLN A 130 -6.58 -19.03 -17.97
CA GLN A 130 -5.53 -19.92 -18.49
C GLN A 130 -5.27 -21.14 -17.60
N ALA A 131 -5.40 -21.01 -16.28
CA ALA A 131 -5.30 -22.15 -15.38
C ALA A 131 -6.50 -23.11 -15.54
N GLN A 132 -7.70 -22.57 -15.76
CA GLN A 132 -8.90 -23.35 -16.04
C GLN A 132 -8.79 -24.12 -17.36
N ASP A 133 -8.22 -23.52 -18.41
CA ASP A 133 -7.91 -24.20 -19.69
C ASP A 133 -6.97 -25.41 -19.50
N LEU A 134 -6.16 -25.42 -18.45
CA LEU A 134 -5.28 -26.53 -18.07
C LEU A 134 -5.96 -27.56 -17.15
N GLY A 135 -7.23 -27.36 -16.81
CA GLY A 135 -8.04 -28.25 -15.99
C GLY A 135 -7.97 -27.97 -14.49
N VAL A 136 -7.51 -26.80 -14.06
CA VAL A 136 -7.55 -26.37 -12.65
C VAL A 136 -8.90 -25.73 -12.35
N ARG A 137 -9.59 -26.19 -11.31
CA ARG A 137 -10.75 -25.48 -10.76
C ARG A 137 -10.29 -24.25 -9.98
N ALA A 138 -10.79 -23.07 -10.33
CA ALA A 138 -10.47 -21.81 -9.68
C ALA A 138 -11.60 -21.35 -8.76
N VAL A 139 -11.31 -21.29 -7.46
CA VAL A 139 -12.23 -20.80 -6.43
C VAL A 139 -11.76 -19.42 -5.98
N LEU A 140 -12.56 -18.40 -6.22
CA LEU A 140 -12.32 -17.05 -5.73
C LEU A 140 -12.75 -16.97 -4.26
N VAL A 141 -11.88 -16.45 -3.40
CA VAL A 141 -12.15 -16.27 -1.98
C VAL A 141 -12.10 -14.77 -1.65
N GLY A 142 -13.24 -14.22 -1.25
CA GLY A 142 -13.44 -12.80 -0.99
C GLY A 142 -13.69 -12.46 0.48
N VAL A 143 -13.52 -11.18 0.79
CA VAL A 143 -13.93 -10.54 2.05
C VAL A 143 -15.22 -9.74 1.81
N PRO A 144 -16.26 -9.80 2.67
CA PRO A 144 -17.50 -9.05 2.49
C PRO A 144 -17.28 -7.57 2.15
N GLY A 145 -18.00 -7.09 1.13
CA GLY A 145 -17.93 -5.71 0.66
C GLY A 145 -17.89 -5.59 -0.86
N ASN A 146 -17.87 -4.35 -1.37
CA ASN A 146 -17.71 -4.06 -2.79
C ASN A 146 -16.22 -3.95 -3.15
N ASN A 147 -15.48 -5.03 -2.92
CA ASN A 147 -14.01 -5.08 -3.05
C ASN A 147 -13.53 -6.18 -4.00
N GLN A 148 -14.44 -6.86 -4.70
CA GLN A 148 -14.12 -7.88 -5.70
C GLN A 148 -14.63 -7.42 -7.07
N ALA A 149 -13.77 -7.50 -8.09
CA ALA A 149 -14.19 -7.22 -9.46
C ALA A 149 -15.29 -8.21 -9.89
N HIS A 150 -16.42 -7.68 -10.40
CA HIS A 150 -17.53 -8.51 -10.87
C HIS A 150 -17.12 -9.46 -11.99
N THR A 151 -16.24 -9.01 -12.89
CA THR A 151 -15.67 -9.80 -13.98
C THR A 151 -14.87 -10.99 -13.47
N LEU A 152 -14.07 -10.82 -12.41
CA LEU A 152 -13.35 -11.90 -11.76
C LEU A 152 -14.30 -12.90 -11.08
N VAL A 153 -15.34 -12.41 -10.41
CA VAL A 153 -16.37 -13.25 -9.80
C VAL A 153 -17.08 -14.10 -10.86
N TRP A 154 -17.43 -13.51 -12.01
CA TRP A 154 -18.09 -14.22 -13.11
C TRP A 154 -17.19 -15.28 -13.77
N GLU A 155 -15.88 -15.06 -13.81
CA GLU A 155 -14.91 -15.99 -14.38
C GLU A 155 -14.64 -17.20 -13.47
N SER A 156 -14.74 -17.01 -12.15
CA SER A 156 -14.45 -18.07 -11.18
C SER A 156 -15.44 -19.24 -11.26
N ASP A 157 -14.94 -20.48 -11.08
CA ASP A 157 -15.80 -21.67 -11.01
C ASP A 157 -16.69 -21.66 -9.77
N GLU A 158 -16.20 -21.02 -8.71
CA GLU A 158 -16.89 -20.86 -7.43
C GLU A 158 -16.41 -19.59 -6.73
N HIS A 159 -17.33 -18.93 -6.03
CA HIS A 159 -17.03 -17.73 -5.26
C HIS A 159 -17.43 -17.92 -3.79
N LEU A 160 -16.43 -17.89 -2.90
CA LEU A 160 -16.59 -18.02 -1.46
C LEU A 160 -16.31 -16.68 -0.79
N VAL A 161 -17.32 -16.09 -0.15
CA VAL A 161 -17.13 -14.89 0.68
C VAL A 161 -17.06 -15.33 2.14
N LEU A 162 -15.88 -15.22 2.75
CA LEU A 162 -15.68 -15.63 4.15
C LEU A 162 -16.25 -14.55 5.08
N PRO A 163 -17.12 -14.90 6.03
CA PRO A 163 -17.87 -13.91 6.80
C PRO A 163 -16.97 -13.20 7.83
N GLN A 164 -17.45 -12.11 8.43
CA GLN A 164 -16.65 -11.29 9.35
C GLN A 164 -16.03 -12.09 10.51
N GLU A 165 -16.74 -13.11 10.99
CA GLU A 165 -16.35 -13.96 12.12
C GLU A 165 -15.10 -14.81 11.79
N PHE A 166 -14.82 -15.04 10.50
CA PHE A 166 -13.59 -15.70 10.08
C PHE A 166 -12.39 -14.78 10.24
N TRP A 167 -12.54 -13.49 9.93
CA TRP A 167 -11.43 -12.53 9.90
C TRP A 167 -11.15 -11.88 11.25
N SER A 168 -12.20 -11.60 12.03
CA SER A 168 -12.09 -10.84 13.28
C SER A 168 -11.13 -11.44 14.33
N PRO A 169 -10.97 -12.78 14.47
CA PRO A 169 -10.02 -13.33 15.43
C PRO A 169 -8.55 -13.05 15.09
N HIS A 170 -8.26 -12.75 13.82
CA HIS A 170 -6.91 -12.58 13.31
C HIS A 170 -6.46 -11.12 13.20
N LEU A 171 -7.35 -10.17 13.46
CA LEU A 171 -7.12 -8.74 13.29
C LEU A 171 -7.39 -8.00 14.59
N SER A 172 -6.48 -7.13 14.97
CA SER A 172 -6.66 -6.23 16.11
C SER A 172 -6.20 -4.82 15.77
N ARG A 173 -6.77 -3.82 16.45
CA ARG A 173 -6.24 -2.46 16.34
C ARG A 173 -4.95 -2.36 17.13
N VAL A 174 -3.95 -1.75 16.52
CA VAL A 174 -2.77 -1.28 17.27
C VAL A 174 -3.26 -0.15 18.17
N ALA A 175 -3.26 -0.38 19.49
CA ALA A 175 -3.51 0.69 20.44
C ALA A 175 -2.43 1.77 20.25
N PRO A 176 -2.77 3.07 20.26
CA PRO A 176 -1.76 4.11 20.31
C PRO A 176 -0.90 3.84 21.55
N ALA A 177 0.41 3.68 21.36
CA ALA A 177 1.32 3.41 22.44
C ALA A 177 1.28 4.59 23.43
N VAL A 178 0.65 4.42 24.59
CA VAL A 178 0.88 5.34 25.71
C VAL A 178 2.27 5.00 26.25
N ARG A 179 3.29 5.74 25.82
CA ARG A 179 4.61 5.70 26.43
C ARG A 179 4.76 6.88 27.38
N GLY A 180 4.91 6.56 28.67
CA GLY A 180 5.57 7.46 29.60
C GLY A 180 6.99 7.74 29.11
N GLU A 181 7.37 9.01 29.17
CA GLU A 181 8.73 9.56 29.19
C GLU A 181 9.74 8.97 28.19
N GLU A 182 9.62 9.35 26.92
CA GLU A 182 10.70 9.89 26.05
C GLU A 182 10.14 10.12 24.64
N ILE A 183 10.31 11.33 24.10
CA ILE A 183 9.71 11.80 22.85
C ILE A 183 10.40 11.13 21.65
N VAL A 184 9.73 10.18 21.00
CA VAL A 184 10.01 9.74 19.61
C VAL A 184 8.67 9.50 18.88
N GLY A 185 8.23 10.52 18.14
CA GLY A 185 7.41 10.46 16.91
C GLY A 185 6.08 9.70 16.91
N GLU A 186 5.02 10.33 17.42
CA GLU A 186 3.62 9.96 17.18
C GLU A 186 3.30 9.98 15.67
N ALA A 187 2.61 8.94 15.16
CA ALA A 187 2.23 8.89 13.76
C ALA A 187 1.32 10.10 13.42
N PRO A 188 1.57 10.79 12.31
CA PRO A 188 0.88 12.04 12.05
C PRO A 188 -0.63 11.82 11.92
N SER A 189 -1.41 12.62 12.63
CA SER A 189 -2.86 12.70 12.50
C SER A 189 -3.27 12.89 11.03
N THR A 190 -4.51 12.58 10.67
CA THR A 190 -5.02 12.77 9.30
C THR A 190 -4.81 14.20 8.80
N GLU A 191 -4.88 15.19 9.70
CA GLU A 191 -4.56 16.59 9.39
C GLU A 191 -3.07 16.81 9.15
N GLN A 192 -2.18 16.19 9.93
CA GLN A 192 -0.74 16.23 9.71
C GLN A 192 -0.32 15.51 8.42
N PHE A 193 -0.99 14.41 8.07
CA PHE A 193 -0.78 13.74 6.79
C PHE A 193 -1.29 14.58 5.62
N ALA A 194 -2.45 15.23 5.76
CA ALA A 194 -2.93 16.19 4.77
C ALA A 194 -1.98 17.38 4.61
N MET A 195 -1.41 17.87 5.71
CA MET A 195 -0.34 18.86 5.69
C MET A 195 0.90 18.34 4.95
N GLN A 196 1.33 17.11 5.20
CA GLN A 196 2.47 16.51 4.51
C GLN A 196 2.23 16.39 2.99
N VAL A 197 1.02 16.00 2.57
CA VAL A 197 0.65 16.00 1.14
C VAL A 197 0.77 17.40 0.53
N GLY A 198 0.41 18.42 1.30
CA GLY A 198 0.61 19.82 0.94
C GLY A 198 2.08 20.21 0.77
N VAL A 199 2.94 19.77 1.71
CA VAL A 199 4.39 20.01 1.67
C VAL A 199 5.01 19.36 0.44
N ASP A 200 4.70 18.08 0.20
CA ASP A 200 5.28 17.32 -0.91
C ASP A 200 4.85 17.89 -2.26
N PHE A 201 3.56 18.23 -2.40
CA PHE A 201 3.04 18.89 -3.59
C PHE A 201 3.69 20.27 -3.79
N GLY A 202 3.81 21.06 -2.72
CA GLY A 202 4.42 22.39 -2.75
C GLY A 202 5.88 22.34 -3.19
N ALA A 203 6.69 21.45 -2.61
CA ALA A 203 8.09 21.27 -2.99
C ALA A 203 8.24 20.90 -4.47
N ALA A 204 7.45 19.93 -4.96
CA ALA A 204 7.48 19.52 -6.36
C ALA A 204 7.00 20.63 -7.31
N TRP A 205 5.98 21.39 -6.91
CA TRP A 205 5.45 22.51 -7.70
C TRP A 205 6.45 23.66 -7.77
N LEU A 206 7.08 24.02 -6.66
CA LEU A 206 8.05 25.11 -6.56
C LEU A 206 9.35 24.80 -7.32
N ALA A 207 9.78 23.54 -7.37
CA ALA A 207 10.97 23.12 -8.13
C ALA A 207 10.84 23.37 -9.64
N ARG A 208 9.61 23.44 -10.17
CA ARG A 208 9.30 23.69 -11.59
C ARG A 208 8.66 25.05 -11.84
N ALA A 209 8.47 25.87 -10.81
CA ALA A 209 7.74 27.13 -10.91
C ALA A 209 8.55 28.20 -11.66
N THR A 210 7.87 28.92 -12.55
CA THR A 210 8.48 30.06 -13.27
C THR A 210 8.58 31.29 -12.37
N PRO A 211 9.49 32.25 -12.66
CA PRO A 211 9.59 33.50 -11.90
C PRO A 211 8.29 34.33 -11.86
N GLU A 212 7.43 34.20 -12.88
CA GLU A 212 6.12 34.86 -12.92
C GLU A 212 5.12 34.20 -11.97
N GLN A 213 5.09 32.87 -11.93
CA GLN A 213 4.28 32.10 -10.98
C GLN A 213 4.73 32.32 -9.54
N LEU A 214 6.05 32.42 -9.28
CA LEU A 214 6.55 32.74 -7.95
C LEU A 214 6.17 34.17 -7.52
N ARG A 215 6.21 35.15 -8.43
CA ARG A 215 5.73 36.51 -8.17
C ARG A 215 4.23 36.55 -7.85
N SER A 216 3.42 35.70 -8.49
CA SER A 216 1.98 35.62 -8.17
C SER A 216 1.67 35.12 -6.76
N LEU A 217 2.62 34.45 -6.10
CA LEU A 217 2.48 33.99 -4.71
C LEU A 217 2.96 35.05 -3.69
N HIS A 218 3.64 36.10 -4.16
CA HIS A 218 4.25 37.11 -3.29
C HIS A 218 3.17 38.03 -2.69
N GLY A 219 3.11 38.10 -1.35
CA GLY A 219 2.16 38.95 -0.62
C GLY A 219 0.77 38.33 -0.39
N LEU A 220 0.52 37.10 -0.84
CA LEU A 220 -0.70 36.36 -0.54
C LEU A 220 -0.63 35.72 0.85
N ARG A 221 -1.81 35.49 1.46
CA ARG A 221 -1.92 34.88 2.80
C ARG A 221 -2.08 33.35 2.72
N PRO A 222 -1.77 32.60 3.79
CA PRO A 222 -1.80 31.12 3.80
C PRO A 222 -3.11 30.43 3.36
N TRP A 223 -4.21 31.16 3.27
CA TRP A 223 -5.52 30.64 2.83
C TRP A 223 -5.95 31.10 1.43
N GLU A 224 -5.16 31.95 0.76
CA GLU A 224 -5.45 32.52 -0.56
C GLU A 224 -4.47 31.95 -1.60
N LEU A 225 -4.64 30.68 -1.95
CA LEU A 225 -3.93 30.08 -3.08
C LEU A 225 -4.59 30.50 -4.41
N PRO A 226 -3.82 30.84 -5.47
CA PRO A 226 -4.36 30.99 -6.80
C PRO A 226 -5.19 29.76 -7.22
N ALA A 227 -6.35 29.98 -7.83
CA ALA A 227 -7.36 28.94 -8.07
C ALA A 227 -6.84 27.73 -8.87
N GLU A 228 -5.90 27.96 -9.78
CA GLU A 228 -5.25 26.91 -10.58
C GLU A 228 -4.40 25.98 -9.69
N ILE A 229 -3.58 26.56 -8.81
CA ILE A 229 -2.73 25.84 -7.87
C ILE A 229 -3.60 25.14 -6.82
N ASP A 230 -4.65 25.81 -6.30
CA ASP A 230 -5.58 25.21 -5.33
C ASP A 230 -6.27 23.98 -5.93
N SER A 231 -6.73 24.07 -7.18
CA SER A 231 -7.39 22.94 -7.85
C SER A 231 -6.45 21.76 -8.04
N GLU A 232 -5.17 21.98 -8.36
CA GLU A 232 -4.17 20.93 -8.46
C GLU A 232 -3.82 20.30 -7.10
N LEU A 233 -3.61 21.14 -6.08
CA LEU A 233 -3.31 20.72 -4.71
C LEU A 233 -4.46 19.88 -4.14
N ILE A 234 -5.71 20.34 -4.29
CA ILE A 234 -6.88 19.60 -3.80
C ILE A 234 -7.06 18.30 -4.57
N ARG A 235 -6.78 18.26 -5.89
CA ARG A 235 -6.77 16.98 -6.64
C ARG A 235 -5.69 16.02 -6.12
N ALA A 236 -4.51 16.53 -5.75
CA ALA A 236 -3.46 15.71 -5.14
C ALA A 236 -3.87 15.19 -3.76
N ALA A 237 -4.48 16.04 -2.94
CA ALA A 237 -5.01 15.67 -1.62
C ALA A 237 -6.13 14.64 -1.72
N VAL A 238 -7.06 14.77 -2.68
CA VAL A 238 -8.12 13.77 -2.92
C VAL A 238 -7.54 12.42 -3.35
N ARG A 239 -6.48 12.42 -4.18
CA ARG A 239 -5.80 11.16 -4.56
C ARG A 239 -5.11 10.48 -3.38
N ALA A 240 -4.60 11.25 -2.41
CA ALA A 240 -3.87 10.72 -1.26
C ALA A 240 -4.78 10.36 -0.06
N LEU A 241 -5.90 11.06 0.11
CA LEU A 241 -6.75 11.02 1.32
C LEU A 241 -8.19 10.54 1.05
N GLY A 242 -8.57 10.38 -0.22
CA GLY A 242 -9.95 10.08 -0.62
C GLY A 242 -10.85 11.32 -0.64
N GLU A 243 -12.15 11.14 -0.42
CA GLU A 243 -13.12 12.24 -0.53
C GLU A 243 -12.89 13.34 0.53
N LEU A 244 -12.77 14.58 0.07
CA LEU A 244 -12.53 15.78 0.90
C LEU A 244 -13.73 16.74 0.96
N ARG A 245 -14.87 16.39 0.34
CA ARG A 245 -16.04 17.27 0.23
C ARG A 245 -16.63 17.62 1.59
N GLU A 246 -16.71 16.64 2.49
CA GLU A 246 -17.22 16.79 3.86
C GLU A 246 -16.11 17.05 4.89
N ARG A 247 -14.87 17.28 4.44
CA ARG A 247 -13.66 17.38 5.30
C ARG A 247 -12.89 18.69 5.06
N PRO A 248 -13.45 19.86 5.41
CA PRO A 248 -12.83 21.17 5.17
C PRO A 248 -11.53 21.40 5.94
N GLU A 249 -11.34 20.72 7.08
CA GLU A 249 -10.10 20.71 7.88
C GLU A 249 -8.92 20.13 7.09
N LEU A 250 -9.08 19.02 6.39
CA LEU A 250 -8.00 18.41 5.61
C LEU A 250 -7.58 19.29 4.42
N ARG A 251 -8.54 20.00 3.81
CA ARG A 251 -8.26 20.97 2.75
C ARG A 251 -7.47 22.17 3.28
N ARG A 252 -7.75 22.61 4.51
CA ARG A 252 -6.97 23.66 5.18
C ARG A 252 -5.56 23.19 5.51
N SER A 253 -5.41 21.97 6.02
CA SER A 253 -4.09 21.41 6.34
C SER A 253 -3.23 21.21 5.10
N ALA A 254 -3.79 20.73 3.99
CA ALA A 254 -3.06 20.62 2.72
C ALA A 254 -2.56 21.99 2.20
N ARG A 255 -3.37 23.05 2.32
CA ARG A 255 -2.93 24.41 1.99
C ARG A 255 -1.82 24.89 2.91
N ALA A 256 -1.95 24.65 4.22
CA ALA A 256 -0.92 24.99 5.19
C ALA A 256 0.43 24.31 4.85
N GLY A 257 0.39 23.05 4.40
CA GLY A 257 1.57 22.33 3.93
C GLY A 257 2.25 22.97 2.72
N PHE A 258 1.48 23.41 1.72
CA PHE A 258 2.04 24.11 0.56
C PHE A 258 2.78 25.38 0.96
N TRP A 259 2.21 26.18 1.87
CA TRP A 259 2.84 27.40 2.36
C TRP A 259 4.08 27.13 3.21
N ALA A 260 4.09 26.04 3.99
CA ALA A 260 5.29 25.62 4.71
C ALA A 260 6.44 25.29 3.75
N ALA A 261 6.17 24.62 2.62
CA ALA A 261 7.18 24.37 1.59
C ALA A 261 7.70 25.66 0.93
N LEU A 262 6.83 26.66 0.70
CA LEU A 262 7.26 27.96 0.17
C LEU A 262 8.13 28.73 1.18
N ALA A 263 7.76 28.73 2.46
CA ALA A 263 8.54 29.37 3.52
C ALA A 263 9.94 28.74 3.62
N GLN A 264 10.02 27.40 3.67
CA GLN A 264 11.28 26.67 3.73
C GLN A 264 12.18 26.96 2.52
N ARG A 265 11.62 27.04 1.31
CA ARG A 265 12.37 27.42 0.10
C ARG A 265 12.93 28.84 0.20
N ASN A 266 12.14 29.79 0.71
CA ASN A 266 12.58 31.18 0.82
C ASN A 266 13.68 31.34 1.88
N GLU A 267 13.59 30.61 3.00
CA GLU A 267 14.64 30.53 4.01
C GLU A 267 15.94 29.96 3.43
N GLN A 268 15.87 28.88 2.64
CA GLN A 268 17.03 28.28 1.95
C GLN A 268 17.63 29.17 0.85
N ALA A 269 16.86 30.09 0.30
CA ALA A 269 17.35 31.06 -0.71
C ALA A 269 18.04 32.28 -0.08
N GLU A 270 17.88 32.49 1.24
CA GLU A 270 18.52 33.58 2.00
C GLU A 270 19.84 33.16 2.68
N GLU A 271 20.19 31.87 2.70
CA GLU A 271 21.50 31.41 3.22
C GLU A 271 22.65 31.74 2.25
N PRO A 272 23.69 32.50 2.68
CA PRO A 272 24.81 32.86 1.83
C PRO A 272 25.74 31.67 1.61
N GLU A 273 26.10 31.43 0.34
CA GLU A 273 27.05 30.40 -0.09
C GLU A 273 28.42 30.62 0.61
N PRO A 274 29.04 29.59 1.22
CA PRO A 274 30.34 29.75 1.88
C PRO A 274 31.43 30.01 0.83
N ALA A 275 32.13 31.13 0.98
CA ALA A 275 33.21 31.56 0.11
C ALA A 275 34.25 30.45 -0.08
N ALA A 276 34.45 30.04 -1.34
CA ALA A 276 35.52 29.15 -1.75
C ALA A 276 36.86 29.72 -1.27
N ALA A 277 37.58 28.91 -0.49
CA ALA A 277 38.93 29.21 -0.03
C ALA A 277 39.82 29.50 -1.24
N ALA A 278 40.36 30.72 -1.30
CA ALA A 278 41.38 31.10 -2.25
C ALA A 278 42.64 30.27 -1.98
N GLU A 279 43.05 29.50 -2.98
CA GLU A 279 44.38 28.91 -3.05
C GLU A 279 45.40 30.06 -3.09
N GLU A 280 46.21 30.18 -2.03
CA GLU A 280 47.41 31.02 -2.06
C GLU A 280 48.50 30.33 -2.89
N GLU A 281 48.80 30.89 -4.07
CA GLU A 281 50.01 30.57 -4.83
C GLU A 281 51.27 30.98 -4.05
N PRO A 282 52.37 30.19 -4.09
CA PRO A 282 53.64 30.63 -3.57
C PRO A 282 54.39 31.43 -4.64
N ILE A 283 54.45 32.75 -4.48
CA ILE A 283 55.36 33.60 -5.26
C ILE A 283 56.68 33.69 -4.49
N GLY A 284 57.74 33.11 -5.05
CA GLY A 284 59.09 33.21 -4.53
C GLY A 284 59.78 34.54 -4.86
N GLY A 285 60.80 34.87 -4.05
CA GLY A 285 61.99 35.61 -4.48
C GLY A 285 62.11 37.06 -4.00
N GLY A 286 63.05 37.30 -3.07
CA GLY A 286 63.52 38.62 -2.65
C GLY A 286 64.39 38.54 -1.41
#